data_AF-A0AB33FA28-F1
#
_entry.id   AF-A0AB33FA28-F1
#
_cell.length_a   1.000
_cell.length_b   1.000
_cell.length_c   1.000
_cell.angle_alpha   90.00
_cell.angle_beta   90.00
_cell.angle_gamma   90.00
#
_symmetry.space_group_name_H-M   'P 1'
#
loop_
_entity.id
_entity.type
_entity.pdbx_description
1 polymer ?
#
loop_
_entity_poly.entity_id
_entity_poly.type
_entity_poly.pdbx_seq_one_letter_code
_entity_poly.pdbx_strand_id
1 'polypeptide(L)'
;MLHFIELLLIVVYVNFPLRFWLSVRKFGPSRFNDALRSDAHMLCLDVVAVFFAFAACYWIAYDTLGIAIAGVKDLASWEAQIVAFVLTAASMALAYVNGRQRFLDATRAGMPEAALRWLATRQIIAASEVSAALVQAPRTVRRK
;
A
#
# COMPACT_ATOMS: atom_id res chain seq x y z
N MET A 1 23.26 13.72 -6.58
CA MET A 1 23.40 12.24 -6.71
C MET A 1 22.45 11.52 -5.74
N LEU A 2 22.46 11.82 -4.44
CA LEU A 2 21.56 11.21 -3.44
C LEU A 2 20.07 11.36 -3.79
N HIS A 3 19.61 12.58 -4.06
CA HIS A 3 18.21 12.85 -4.40
C HIS A 3 17.70 12.16 -5.68
N PHE A 4 18.60 11.89 -6.64
CA PHE A 4 18.23 11.15 -7.84
C PHE A 4 17.89 9.70 -7.52
N ILE A 5 18.66 9.08 -6.61
CA ILE A 5 18.41 7.72 -6.13
C ILE A 5 17.11 7.69 -5.32
N GLU A 6 16.90 8.66 -4.44
CA GLU A 6 15.66 8.78 -3.65
C GLU A 6 14.43 8.92 -4.53
N LEU A 7 14.46 9.80 -5.53
CA LEU A 7 13.38 9.95 -6.50
C LEU A 7 13.10 8.66 -7.25
N LEU A 8 14.14 7.96 -7.71
CA LEU A 8 13.97 6.69 -8.41
C LEU A 8 13.32 5.63 -7.50
N LEU A 9 13.75 5.54 -6.24
CA LEU A 9 13.15 4.66 -5.25
C LEU A 9 11.69 5.02 -5.00
N ILE A 10 11.38 6.30 -4.77
CA ILE A 10 10.01 6.78 -4.55
C ILE A 10 9.10 6.41 -5.72
N VAL A 11 9.52 6.70 -6.96
CA VAL A 11 8.74 6.39 -8.16
C VAL A 11 8.47 4.89 -8.27
N VAL A 12 9.49 4.07 -8.04
CA VAL A 12 9.35 2.61 -8.08
C VAL A 12 8.37 2.13 -7.00
N TYR A 13 8.55 2.57 -5.75
CA TYR A 13 7.77 2.09 -4.61
C TYR A 13 6.32 2.58 -4.58
N VAL A 14 6.04 3.82 -4.97
CA VAL A 14 4.66 4.35 -5.07
C VAL A 14 3.89 3.68 -6.20
N ASN A 15 4.56 3.24 -7.26
CA ASN A 15 3.93 2.60 -8.39
C ASN A 15 3.35 1.22 -8.05
N PHE A 16 3.95 0.48 -7.11
CA PHE A 16 3.45 -0.85 -6.69
C PHE A 16 2.04 -0.81 -6.08
N PRO A 17 1.75 -0.08 -4.99
CA PRO A 17 0.43 -0.02 -4.40
C PRO A 17 -0.59 0.58 -5.38
N LEU A 18 -0.22 1.61 -6.15
CA LEU A 18 -1.11 2.18 -7.17
C LEU A 18 -1.51 1.14 -8.23
N ARG A 19 -0.54 0.44 -8.83
CA ARG A 19 -0.82 -0.61 -9.82
C ARG A 19 -1.62 -1.77 -9.24
N PHE A 20 -1.38 -2.12 -7.98
CA PHE A 20 -2.13 -3.16 -7.28
C PHE A 20 -3.60 -2.76 -7.16
N TRP A 21 -3.92 -1.62 -6.54
CA TRP A 21 -5.30 -1.18 -6.34
C TRP A 21 -6.02 -0.89 -7.66
N LEU A 22 -5.31 -0.35 -8.67
CA LEU A 22 -5.85 -0.23 -10.03
C LEU A 22 -6.14 -1.60 -10.66
N SER A 23 -5.33 -2.62 -10.39
CA SER A 23 -5.58 -3.99 -10.86
C SER A 23 -6.76 -4.62 -10.14
N VAL A 24 -6.90 -4.42 -8.83
CA VAL A 24 -8.08 -4.87 -8.07
C VAL A 24 -9.36 -4.22 -8.63
N ARG A 25 -9.31 -2.92 -8.95
CA ARG A 25 -10.45 -2.19 -9.55
C ARG A 25 -10.92 -2.78 -10.88
N LYS A 26 -10.03 -3.39 -11.67
CA LYS A 26 -10.38 -4.05 -12.95
C LYS A 26 -11.31 -5.25 -12.78
N PHE A 27 -11.33 -5.88 -11.60
CA PHE A 27 -12.21 -7.03 -11.31
C PHE A 27 -13.63 -6.63 -10.91
N GLY A 28 -13.96 -5.34 -10.94
CA GLY A 28 -15.32 -4.81 -10.78
C GLY A 28 -15.47 -3.90 -9.54
N PRO A 29 -16.37 -2.89 -9.61
CA PRO A 29 -16.51 -1.88 -8.57
C PRO A 29 -17.07 -2.43 -7.24
N SER A 30 -17.95 -3.44 -7.28
CA SER A 30 -18.46 -4.09 -6.06
C SER A 30 -17.35 -4.81 -5.30
N ARG A 31 -16.61 -5.69 -6.00
CA ARG A 31 -15.46 -6.43 -5.44
C ARG A 31 -14.37 -5.50 -4.94
N PHE A 32 -14.15 -4.37 -5.60
CA PHE A 32 -13.22 -3.35 -5.15
C PHE A 32 -13.66 -2.70 -3.83
N ASN A 33 -14.93 -2.31 -3.71
CA ASN A 33 -15.44 -1.73 -2.47
C ASN A 33 -15.41 -2.72 -1.29
N ASP A 34 -15.75 -3.98 -1.54
CA ASP A 34 -15.66 -5.03 -0.53
C ASP A 34 -14.21 -5.31 -0.11
N ALA A 35 -13.27 -5.28 -1.06
CA ALA A 35 -11.83 -5.37 -0.83
C ALA A 35 -11.30 -4.21 0.02
N LEU A 36 -11.74 -2.98 -0.24
CA LEU A 36 -11.36 -1.80 0.55
C LEU A 36 -11.90 -1.86 1.98
N ARG A 37 -13.14 -2.36 2.16
CA ARG A 37 -13.77 -2.49 3.47
C ARG A 37 -13.16 -3.59 4.31
N SER A 38 -12.91 -4.76 3.70
CA SER A 38 -12.33 -5.90 4.42
C SER A 38 -10.93 -5.61 4.94
N ASP A 39 -10.13 -4.82 4.22
CA ASP A 39 -8.76 -4.51 4.66
C ASP A 39 -8.41 -3.02 4.53
N ALA A 40 -9.19 -2.23 5.24
CA ALA A 40 -8.92 -0.80 5.43
C ALA A 40 -7.52 -0.55 6.01
N HIS A 41 -7.00 -1.43 6.88
CA HIS A 41 -5.65 -1.32 7.43
C HIS A 41 -4.56 -1.41 6.36
N MET A 42 -4.70 -2.34 5.41
CA MET A 42 -3.74 -2.51 4.32
C MET A 42 -3.73 -1.29 3.39
N LEU A 43 -4.92 -0.77 3.07
CA LEU A 43 -5.07 0.46 2.31
C LEU A 43 -4.48 1.67 3.04
N CYS A 44 -4.74 1.79 4.35
CA CYS A 44 -4.23 2.88 5.17
C CYS A 44 -2.70 2.89 5.16
N LEU A 45 -2.06 1.74 5.34
CA LEU A 45 -0.60 1.62 5.27
C LEU A 45 -0.05 1.97 3.88
N ASP A 46 -0.74 1.59 2.79
CA ASP A 46 -0.36 2.00 1.43
C ASP A 46 -0.47 3.53 1.25
N VAL A 47 -1.53 4.16 1.76
CA VAL A 47 -1.72 5.62 1.73
C VAL A 47 -0.66 6.34 2.56
N VAL A 48 -0.33 5.83 3.74
CA VAL A 48 0.72 6.40 4.61
C VAL A 48 2.09 6.28 3.93
N ALA A 49 2.40 5.16 3.29
CA ALA A 49 3.64 5.01 2.52
C ALA A 49 3.72 6.03 1.36
N VAL A 50 2.61 6.23 0.65
CA VAL A 50 2.51 7.25 -0.42
C VAL A 50 2.66 8.67 0.13
N PHE A 51 2.09 8.96 1.30
CA PHE A 51 2.28 10.24 1.98
C PHE A 51 3.75 10.51 2.31
N PHE A 52 4.46 9.52 2.87
CA PHE A 52 5.89 9.65 3.16
C PHE A 52 6.73 9.89 1.89
N ALA A 53 6.37 9.23 0.79
CA ALA A 53 6.98 9.48 -0.51
C ALA A 53 6.77 10.92 -1.01
N PHE A 54 5.55 11.46 -0.90
CA PHE A 54 5.28 12.86 -1.26
C PHE A 54 6.01 13.84 -0.35
N ALA A 55 6.06 13.56 0.96
CA ALA A 55 6.82 14.36 1.90
C ALA A 55 8.32 14.35 1.56
N ALA A 56 8.88 13.21 1.20
CA ALA A 56 10.26 13.12 0.72
C ALA A 56 10.49 13.95 -0.54
N CYS A 57 9.60 13.85 -1.54
CA CYS A 57 9.65 14.68 -2.75
C CYS A 57 9.62 16.18 -2.44
N TYR A 58 8.84 16.61 -1.45
CA TYR A 58 8.82 18.00 -1.00
C TYR A 58 10.19 18.44 -0.49
N TRP A 59 10.82 17.67 0.40
CA TRP A 59 12.14 18.03 0.94
C TRP A 59 13.25 18.00 -0.12
N ILE A 60 13.15 17.10 -1.10
CA ILE A 60 14.02 17.09 -2.27
C ILE A 60 13.82 18.37 -3.09
N ALA A 61 12.58 18.77 -3.34
CA ALA A 61 12.26 19.99 -4.08
C ALA A 61 12.65 21.27 -3.31
N TYR A 62 12.53 21.25 -1.98
CA TYR A 62 13.01 22.32 -1.11
C TYR A 62 14.53 22.50 -1.25
N ASP A 63 15.32 21.42 -1.15
CA ASP A 63 16.78 21.50 -1.25
C ASP A 63 17.26 21.87 -2.67
N THR A 64 16.61 21.33 -3.70
CA THR A 64 17.08 21.45 -5.10
C THR A 64 16.52 22.66 -5.86
N LEU A 65 15.28 23.08 -5.55
CA LEU A 65 14.56 24.13 -6.27
C LEU A 65 14.27 25.35 -5.38
N GLY A 66 14.58 25.29 -4.07
CA GLY A 66 14.29 26.37 -3.12
C GLY A 66 12.79 26.56 -2.86
N ILE A 67 11.96 25.54 -3.12
CA ILE A 67 10.51 25.61 -2.93
C ILE A 67 10.19 25.49 -1.44
N ALA A 68 9.86 26.61 -0.80
CA ALA A 68 9.46 26.65 0.59
C ALA A 68 7.94 26.88 0.73
N ILE A 69 7.27 26.02 1.50
CA ILE A 69 5.89 26.28 1.94
C ILE A 69 5.90 27.36 3.02
N ALA A 70 5.01 28.34 2.91
CA ALA A 70 4.87 29.39 3.91
C ALA A 70 4.61 28.81 5.30
N GLY A 71 5.44 29.19 6.27
CA GLY A 71 5.39 28.69 7.66
C GLY A 71 6.35 27.55 7.99
N VAL A 72 7.08 27.01 7.00
CA VAL A 72 8.21 26.10 7.25
C VAL A 72 9.44 26.94 7.61
N LYS A 73 10.10 26.62 8.73
CA LYS A 73 11.35 27.29 9.13
C LYS A 73 12.43 26.99 8.07
N ASP A 74 13.28 27.97 7.79
CA ASP A 74 14.44 27.72 6.92
C ASP A 74 15.33 26.64 7.56
N LEU A 75 15.40 25.49 6.88
CA LEU A 75 16.31 24.40 7.20
C LEU A 75 17.61 24.55 6.40
N ALA A 76 18.71 24.12 7.00
CA ALA A 76 19.96 23.98 6.27
C ALA A 76 19.85 22.81 5.26
N SER A 77 20.59 22.90 4.15
CA SER A 77 20.57 21.89 3.08
C SER A 77 20.82 20.46 3.58
N TRP A 78 21.76 20.28 4.51
CA TRP A 78 22.05 18.96 5.09
C TRP A 78 20.89 18.41 5.95
N GLU A 79 20.11 19.27 6.60
CA GLU A 79 18.93 18.86 7.38
C GLU A 79 17.82 18.38 6.43
N ALA A 80 17.57 19.14 5.35
CA ALA A 80 16.59 18.75 4.32
C ALA A 80 16.97 17.41 3.66
N GLN A 81 18.26 17.17 3.41
CA GLN A 81 18.76 15.90 2.90
C GLN A 81 18.51 14.72 3.85
N ILE A 82 18.78 14.89 5.15
CA ILE A 82 18.51 13.84 6.14
C ILE A 82 17.01 13.55 6.23
N VAL A 83 16.17 14.59 6.22
CA VAL A 83 14.73 14.42 6.28
C VAL A 83 14.21 13.69 5.04
N ALA A 84 14.64 14.09 3.84
CA ALA A 84 14.32 13.40 2.59
C ALA A 84 14.74 11.91 2.63
N PHE A 85 15.94 11.63 3.12
CA PHE A 85 16.46 10.26 3.25
C PHE A 85 15.62 9.42 4.22
N VAL A 86 15.33 9.94 5.41
CA VAL A 86 14.56 9.22 6.44
C VAL A 86 13.13 8.95 5.96
N LEU A 87 12.49 9.92 5.30
CA LEU A 87 11.15 9.75 4.73
C LEU A 87 11.15 8.71 3.59
N THR A 88 12.19 8.72 2.75
CA THR A 88 12.38 7.72 1.70
C THR A 88 12.54 6.32 2.32
N ALA A 89 13.40 6.17 3.32
CA ALA A 89 13.60 4.91 4.03
C ALA A 89 12.32 4.41 4.73
N ALA A 90 11.56 5.32 5.37
CA ALA A 90 10.29 5.00 6.01
C ALA A 90 9.24 4.52 4.99
N SER A 91 9.14 5.20 3.84
CA SER A 91 8.23 4.78 2.76
C SER A 91 8.57 3.39 2.23
N MET A 92 9.86 3.10 2.04
CA MET A 92 10.35 1.78 1.63
C MET A 92 10.07 0.71 2.68
N ALA A 93 10.33 1.01 3.96
CA ALA A 93 10.08 0.07 5.05
C ALA A 93 8.58 -0.28 5.15
N LEU A 94 7.70 0.71 5.05
CA LEU A 94 6.25 0.50 5.06
C LEU A 94 5.79 -0.29 3.83
N ALA A 95 6.28 0.06 2.64
CA ALA A 95 5.95 -0.67 1.42
C ALA A 95 6.46 -2.12 1.47
N TYR A 96 7.62 -2.35 2.06
CA TYR A 96 8.16 -3.69 2.26
C TYR A 96 7.31 -4.48 3.25
N VAL A 97 7.04 -3.96 4.45
CA VAL A 97 6.25 -4.67 5.47
C VAL A 97 4.81 -4.94 4.99
N ASN A 98 4.16 -3.95 4.39
CA ASN A 98 2.77 -4.06 3.94
C ASN A 98 2.63 -4.85 2.63
N GLY A 99 3.66 -4.80 1.78
CA GLY A 99 3.58 -5.25 0.39
C GLY A 99 4.38 -6.50 0.07
N ARG A 100 5.21 -7.03 0.99
CA ARG A 100 6.13 -8.15 0.74
C ARG A 100 5.48 -9.32 -0.02
N GLN A 101 4.38 -9.85 0.50
CA GLN A 101 3.67 -10.98 -0.13
C GLN A 101 2.89 -10.58 -1.40
N ARG A 102 2.47 -9.32 -1.51
CA ARG A 102 1.72 -8.82 -2.69
C ARG A 102 2.62 -8.51 -3.87
N PHE A 103 3.84 -8.03 -3.60
CA PHE A 103 4.74 -7.48 -4.63
C PHE A 103 5.90 -8.42 -4.98
N LEU A 104 6.37 -9.25 -4.04
CA LEU A 104 7.50 -10.17 -4.29
C LEU A 104 7.07 -11.55 -4.81
N ASP A 105 5.82 -11.97 -4.55
CA ASP A 105 5.29 -13.25 -5.07
C ASP A 105 4.56 -13.11 -6.42
N ALA A 106 4.70 -11.95 -7.08
CA ALA A 106 4.17 -11.75 -8.42
C ALA A 106 4.96 -12.63 -9.42
N THR A 107 4.31 -13.68 -9.91
CA THR A 107 4.83 -14.57 -10.97
C THR A 107 4.85 -13.86 -12.33
N ARG A 108 5.21 -14.59 -13.40
CA ARG A 108 5.41 -14.04 -14.75
C ARG A 108 4.23 -13.21 -15.31
N ALA A 109 3.00 -13.38 -14.79
CA ALA A 109 1.84 -12.59 -15.23
C ALA A 109 1.67 -11.25 -14.48
N GLY A 110 2.54 -10.94 -13.51
CA GLY A 110 2.70 -9.63 -12.90
C GLY A 110 1.59 -9.21 -11.93
N MET A 111 1.42 -7.89 -11.76
CA MET A 111 0.52 -7.29 -10.76
C MET A 111 -0.96 -7.73 -10.84
N PRO A 112 -1.57 -7.95 -12.02
CA PRO A 112 -2.95 -8.44 -12.11
C PRO A 112 -3.14 -9.84 -11.52
N GLU A 113 -2.13 -10.70 -11.63
CA GLU A 113 -2.15 -12.04 -11.03
C GLU A 113 -2.02 -11.96 -9.51
N ALA A 114 -1.12 -11.11 -9.00
CA ALA A 114 -1.01 -10.87 -7.57
C ALA A 114 -2.32 -10.36 -6.97
N ALA A 115 -3.01 -9.43 -7.65
CA ALA A 115 -4.34 -8.96 -7.27
C ALA A 115 -5.40 -10.08 -7.28
N LEU A 116 -5.38 -10.95 -8.29
CA LEU A 116 -6.32 -12.08 -8.38
C LEU A 116 -6.06 -13.13 -7.30
N ARG A 117 -4.81 -13.49 -7.04
CA ARG A 117 -4.44 -14.41 -5.95
C ARG A 117 -4.87 -13.87 -4.60
N TRP A 118 -4.62 -12.58 -4.36
CA TRP A 118 -5.05 -11.92 -3.14
C TRP A 118 -6.58 -11.93 -2.98
N LEU A 119 -7.33 -11.63 -4.05
CA LEU A 119 -8.80 -11.74 -4.04
C LEU A 119 -9.28 -13.17 -3.78
N ALA A 120 -8.64 -14.16 -4.39
CA ALA A 120 -8.98 -15.58 -4.22
C ALA A 120 -8.74 -16.05 -2.79
N THR A 121 -7.60 -15.69 -2.18
CA THR A 121 -7.29 -16.01 -0.78
C THR A 121 -8.38 -15.48 0.16
N ARG A 122 -8.93 -14.30 -0.09
CA ARG A 122 -10.03 -13.76 0.72
C ARG A 122 -11.33 -14.53 0.59
N GLN A 123 -11.67 -14.96 -0.61
CA GLN A 123 -12.86 -15.77 -0.80
C GLN A 123 -12.74 -17.11 -0.07
N ILE A 124 -11.54 -17.70 -0.05
CA ILE A 124 -11.26 -18.93 0.69
C ILE A 124 -11.40 -18.68 2.20
N ILE A 125 -10.82 -17.60 2.73
CA ILE A 125 -10.93 -17.24 4.15
C ILE A 125 -12.40 -17.02 4.52
N ALA A 126 -13.12 -16.19 3.77
CA ALA A 126 -14.53 -15.93 4.04
C ALA A 126 -15.38 -17.21 3.98
N ALA A 127 -15.15 -18.09 3.00
CA ALA A 127 -15.83 -19.38 2.92
C ALA A 127 -15.50 -20.28 4.12
N SER A 128 -14.27 -20.24 4.62
CA SER A 128 -13.85 -21.00 5.81
C SER A 128 -14.50 -20.47 7.09
N GLU A 129 -14.60 -19.15 7.25
CA GLU A 129 -15.27 -18.51 8.38
C GLU A 129 -16.77 -18.81 8.39
N VAL A 130 -17.42 -18.72 7.22
CA VAL A 130 -18.84 -19.09 7.07
C VAL A 130 -19.05 -20.57 7.38
N SER A 131 -18.18 -21.45 6.90
CA SER A 131 -18.28 -22.89 7.18
C SER A 131 -18.11 -23.19 8.67
N ALA A 132 -17.15 -22.55 9.33
CA ALA A 132 -16.97 -22.68 10.78
C ALA A 132 -18.18 -22.16 11.56
N ALA A 133 -18.74 -21.02 11.17
CA ALA A 133 -19.94 -20.46 11.78
C ALA A 133 -21.17 -21.36 11.60
N LEU A 134 -21.33 -21.98 10.43
CA LEU A 134 -22.42 -22.94 10.17
C LEU A 134 -22.29 -24.23 10.98
N VAL A 135 -21.06 -24.68 11.28
CA VAL A 135 -20.82 -25.83 12.16
C VAL A 135 -21.15 -25.49 13.63
N GLN A 136 -20.93 -24.24 14.04
CA GLN A 136 -21.20 -23.76 15.40
C GLN A 136 -22.66 -23.30 15.60
N ALA A 137 -23.42 -23.07 14.52
CA ALA A 137 -24.83 -22.72 14.61
C ALA A 137 -25.64 -23.89 15.19
N PRO A 138 -26.46 -23.68 16.26
CA PRO A 138 -27.27 -24.74 16.83
C PRO A 138 -28.23 -25.26 15.75
N ARG A 139 -28.10 -26.55 15.41
CA ARG A 139 -29.05 -27.24 14.55
C ARG A 139 -30.42 -27.19 15.22
N THR A 140 -31.27 -26.26 14.81
CA THR A 140 -32.70 -26.32 15.11
C THR A 140 -33.28 -27.49 14.33
N VAL A 141 -33.19 -28.68 14.91
CA VAL A 141 -33.90 -29.86 14.43
C VAL A 141 -35.38 -29.58 14.66
N ARG A 142 -36.06 -29.03 13.65
CA ARG A 142 -37.53 -29.09 13.58
C ARG A 142 -37.90 -30.57 13.42
N ARG A 143 -38.15 -31.24 14.54
CA ARG A 143 -38.88 -32.51 14.55
C ARG A 143 -40.26 -32.22 13.96
N LYS A 144 -40.53 -32.78 12.79
CA LYS A 144 -41.89 -32.96 12.28
C LYS A 144 -42.50 -34.18 12.96
#